data_AF-A0A7X5BRA7-F1
#
_entry.id   AF-A0A7X5BRA7-F1
#
_cell.length_a   1.000
_cell.length_b   1.000
_cell.length_c   1.000
_cell.angle_alpha   90.00
_cell.angle_beta   90.00
_cell.angle_gamma   90.00
#
_symmetry.space_group_name_H-M   'P 1'
#
loop_
_entity.id
_entity.type
_entity.pdbx_description
1 polymer ?
#
loop_
_entity_poly.entity_id
_entity_poly.type
_entity_poly.pdbx_seq_one_letter_code
_entity_poly.pdbx_strand_id
1 'polypeptide(L)'
;SALYLYSVFFILSDFNYYTPALKAAFLLVPLGIGMGFFFAPITNLALKNLGDKTTLGVSLMHYVRFVGGSFGTALATNDLQKFMAESYDRMVELQNYQRAWSFLETLTEWGGLTEEKAKYYLQSIQSLYALSDSFERTFFNAGYWALLGVIPILYLLYQSKKSLKPSMNERA
;
A
#
# COMPACT_ATOMS: atom_id res chain seq x y z
N SER A 1 -5.40 -15.27 2.16
CA SER A 1 -5.20 -14.46 0.93
C SER A 1 -6.40 -13.62 0.55
N ALA A 2 -7.62 -14.18 0.46
CA ALA A 2 -8.82 -13.41 0.09
C ALA A 2 -9.10 -12.22 1.04
N LEU A 3 -9.01 -12.42 2.36
CA LEU A 3 -9.18 -11.34 3.35
C LEU A 3 -8.14 -10.21 3.19
N TYR A 4 -6.89 -10.57 2.89
CA TYR A 4 -5.81 -9.62 2.64
C TYR A 4 -6.10 -8.78 1.40
N LEU A 5 -6.43 -9.43 0.27
CA LEU A 5 -6.78 -8.73 -0.97
C LEU A 5 -8.03 -7.86 -0.80
N TYR A 6 -9.06 -8.37 -0.14
CA TYR A 6 -10.27 -7.61 0.16
C TYR A 6 -9.94 -6.34 0.97
N SER A 7 -9.10 -6.47 1.99
CA SER A 7 -8.68 -5.32 2.80
C SER A 7 -7.92 -4.28 1.98
N VAL A 8 -7.02 -4.70 1.10
CA VAL A 8 -6.25 -3.74 0.28
C VAL A 8 -7.13 -3.01 -0.73
N PHE A 9 -8.01 -3.72 -1.45
CA PHE A 9 -8.80 -3.10 -2.52
C PHE A 9 -10.04 -2.35 -2.07
N PHE A 10 -10.65 -2.73 -0.95
CA PHE A 10 -11.94 -2.17 -0.51
C PHE A 10 -11.89 -1.43 0.82
N ILE A 11 -10.87 -1.67 1.65
CA ILE A 11 -10.76 -1.01 2.97
C ILE A 11 -9.69 0.08 2.94
N LEU A 12 -8.54 -0.19 2.32
CA LEU A 12 -7.47 0.81 2.19
C LEU A 12 -7.70 1.84 1.08
N SER A 13 -8.57 1.56 0.10
CA SER A 13 -8.99 2.57 -0.89
C SER A 13 -9.64 3.79 -0.22
N ASP A 14 -10.37 3.58 0.87
CA ASP A 14 -11.06 4.65 1.59
C ASP A 14 -10.14 5.41 2.56
N PHE A 15 -8.85 5.04 2.62
CA PHE A 15 -7.88 5.59 3.54
C PHE A 15 -7.27 6.88 2.98
N ASN A 16 -7.55 7.99 3.64
CA ASN A 16 -7.05 9.31 3.24
C ASN A 16 -6.40 10.04 4.42
N TYR A 17 -5.74 11.17 4.13
CA TYR A 17 -5.02 11.95 5.14
C TYR A 17 -5.92 12.41 6.31
N TYR A 18 -7.20 12.66 6.03
CA TYR A 18 -8.17 13.15 7.02
C TYR A 18 -8.79 12.04 7.87
N THR A 19 -8.38 10.78 7.68
CA THR A 19 -8.92 9.65 8.44
C THR A 19 -8.45 9.72 9.90
N PRO A 20 -9.36 9.79 10.90
CA PRO A 20 -8.96 9.87 12.30
C PRO A 20 -8.12 8.68 12.72
N ALA A 21 -7.11 8.90 13.57
CA ALA A 21 -6.13 7.87 13.98
C ALA A 21 -6.77 6.56 14.50
N LEU A 22 -7.84 6.67 15.30
CA LEU A 22 -8.55 5.49 15.81
C LEU A 22 -9.24 4.72 14.67
N LYS A 23 -9.90 5.42 13.74
CA LYS A 23 -10.54 4.83 12.57
C LYS A 23 -9.49 4.16 11.68
N ALA A 24 -8.37 4.85 11.44
CA ALA A 24 -7.24 4.32 10.70
C ALA A 24 -6.71 3.01 11.31
N ALA A 25 -6.51 2.97 12.63
CA ALA A 25 -6.08 1.77 13.33
C ALA A 25 -7.05 0.60 13.10
N PHE A 26 -8.36 0.82 13.22
CA PHE A 26 -9.37 -0.21 12.97
C PHE A 26 -9.41 -0.67 11.51
N LEU A 27 -9.24 0.23 10.53
CA LEU A 27 -9.18 -0.13 9.12
C LEU A 27 -7.95 -1.00 8.79
N LEU A 28 -6.85 -0.83 9.53
CA LEU A 28 -5.63 -1.62 9.37
C LEU A 28 -5.68 -2.99 10.08
N VAL A 29 -6.61 -3.22 11.01
CA VAL A 29 -6.75 -4.52 11.70
C VAL A 29 -7.07 -5.67 10.73
N PRO A 30 -8.07 -5.58 9.84
CA PRO A 30 -8.34 -6.61 8.83
C PRO A 30 -7.14 -6.88 7.92
N LEU A 31 -6.39 -5.83 7.55
CA LEU A 31 -5.16 -5.96 6.78
C LEU A 31 -4.12 -6.79 7.54
N GLY A 32 -3.88 -6.47 8.82
CA GLY A 32 -2.95 -7.20 9.69
C GLY A 32 -3.33 -8.68 9.85
N ILE A 33 -4.61 -8.95 10.09
CA ILE A 33 -5.14 -10.32 10.15
C ILE A 33 -4.93 -11.03 8.80
N GLY A 34 -5.25 -10.37 7.70
CA GLY A 34 -5.06 -10.87 6.34
C GLY A 34 -3.60 -11.23 6.06
N MET A 35 -2.65 -10.39 6.46
CA MET A 35 -1.21 -10.66 6.35
C MET A 35 -0.80 -11.88 7.19
N GLY A 36 -1.28 -12.00 8.42
CA GLY A 36 -0.97 -13.16 9.28
C GLY A 36 -1.42 -14.48 8.66
N PHE A 37 -2.66 -14.55 8.18
CA PHE A 37 -3.20 -15.72 7.49
C PHE A 37 -2.57 -15.97 6.10
N PHE A 38 -1.95 -14.95 5.51
CA PHE A 38 -1.23 -15.09 4.25
C PHE A 38 0.16 -15.69 4.47
N PHE A 39 0.99 -15.07 5.33
CA PHE A 39 2.40 -15.43 5.46
C PHE A 39 2.64 -16.70 6.26
N ALA A 40 1.89 -16.97 7.33
CA ALA A 40 2.18 -18.12 8.20
C ALA A 40 2.09 -19.49 7.47
N PRO A 41 1.06 -19.76 6.66
CA PRO A 41 1.01 -21.01 5.88
C PRO A 41 2.12 -21.12 4.83
N ILE A 42 2.50 -20.00 4.20
CA ILE A 42 3.57 -19.97 3.19
C ILE A 42 4.90 -20.29 3.84
N THR A 43 5.20 -19.65 4.97
CA THR A 43 6.42 -19.88 5.74
C THR A 43 6.52 -21.36 6.13
N ASN A 44 5.43 -21.95 6.62
CA ASN A 44 5.41 -23.37 6.96
C ASN A 44 5.61 -24.26 5.73
N LEU A 45 4.96 -23.98 4.60
CA LEU A 45 5.13 -24.76 3.37
C LEU A 45 6.55 -24.66 2.80
N ALA A 46 7.13 -23.45 2.81
CA ALA A 46 8.48 -23.19 2.33
C ALA A 46 9.54 -23.88 3.19
N LEU A 47 9.31 -23.95 4.52
CA LEU A 47 10.28 -24.51 5.46
C LEU A 47 10.14 -26.04 5.70
N LYS A 48 9.00 -26.63 5.32
CA LYS A 48 8.60 -27.99 5.70
C LYS A 48 9.65 -29.09 5.46
N ASN A 49 10.38 -29.01 4.34
CA ASN A 49 11.27 -30.10 3.88
C ASN A 49 12.77 -29.74 3.95
N LEU A 50 13.17 -28.75 4.76
CA LEU A 50 14.57 -28.33 4.83
C LEU A 50 15.46 -29.17 5.77
N GLY A 51 14.89 -29.93 6.71
CA GLY A 51 15.65 -30.76 7.65
C GLY A 51 16.74 -29.95 8.37
N ASP A 52 17.99 -30.39 8.29
CA ASP A 52 19.15 -29.72 8.90
C ASP A 52 19.40 -28.30 8.37
N LYS A 53 18.85 -27.95 7.20
CA LYS A 53 18.98 -26.61 6.58
C LYS A 53 17.91 -25.63 7.06
N THR A 54 17.04 -26.02 8.00
CA THR A 54 15.93 -25.17 8.46
C THR A 54 16.42 -23.81 8.97
N THR A 55 17.51 -23.77 9.75
CA THR A 55 18.11 -22.51 10.25
C THR A 55 18.54 -21.59 9.11
N LEU A 56 19.13 -22.14 8.05
CA LEU A 56 19.53 -21.38 6.86
C LEU A 56 18.29 -20.92 6.05
N GLY A 57 17.24 -21.74 5.97
CA GLY A 57 15.98 -21.37 5.34
C GLY A 57 15.29 -20.21 6.05
N VAL A 58 15.29 -20.22 7.38
CA VAL A 58 14.73 -19.14 8.22
C VAL A 58 15.52 -17.84 8.02
N SER A 59 16.87 -17.89 8.04
CA SER A 59 17.68 -16.69 7.82
C SER A 59 17.48 -16.09 6.43
N LEU A 60 17.40 -16.94 5.39
CA LEU A 60 17.11 -16.50 4.03
C LEU A 60 15.72 -15.86 3.93
N MET A 61 14.72 -16.44 4.60
CA MET A 61 13.36 -15.87 4.64
C MET A 61 13.33 -14.47 5.27
N HIS A 62 14.04 -14.27 6.38
CA HIS A 62 14.15 -12.95 7.00
C HIS A 62 14.85 -11.95 6.07
N TYR A 63 15.92 -12.37 5.39
CA TYR A 63 16.63 -11.53 4.43
C TYR A 63 15.73 -11.13 3.25
N VAL A 64 15.04 -12.09 2.62
CA VAL A 64 14.11 -11.83 1.52
C VAL A 64 12.99 -10.89 1.97
N ARG A 65 12.45 -11.08 3.19
CA ARG A 65 11.43 -10.18 3.76
C ARG A 65 11.97 -8.77 3.96
N PHE A 66 13.20 -8.63 4.45
CA PHE A 66 13.83 -7.33 4.66
C PHE A 66 14.04 -6.58 3.33
N VAL A 67 14.61 -7.26 2.34
CA VAL A 67 14.82 -6.71 0.99
C VAL A 67 13.49 -6.40 0.31
N GLY A 68 12.50 -7.29 0.41
CA GLY A 68 11.16 -7.06 -0.11
C GLY A 68 10.47 -5.87 0.56
N GLY A 69 10.66 -5.69 1.86
CA GLY A 69 10.12 -4.55 2.61
C GLY A 69 10.73 -3.21 2.19
N SER A 70 12.06 -3.14 2.03
CA SER A 70 12.72 -1.92 1.56
C SER A 70 12.37 -1.60 0.11
N PHE A 71 12.34 -2.62 -0.76
CA PHE A 71 11.94 -2.48 -2.16
C PHE A 71 10.47 -2.03 -2.28
N GLY A 72 9.55 -2.67 -1.54
CA GLY A 72 8.14 -2.30 -1.52
C GLY A 72 7.91 -0.87 -1.01
N THR A 73 8.67 -0.44 0.00
CA THR A 73 8.64 0.95 0.50
C THR A 73 9.12 1.94 -0.56
N ALA A 74 10.21 1.62 -1.28
CA ALA A 74 10.72 2.47 -2.34
C ALA A 74 9.70 2.63 -3.49
N LEU A 75 9.05 1.54 -3.91
CA LEU A 75 7.96 1.58 -4.89
C LEU A 75 6.79 2.42 -4.41
N ALA A 76 6.29 2.18 -3.19
CA ALA A 76 5.16 2.91 -2.64
C ALA A 76 5.47 4.41 -2.49
N THR A 77 6.70 4.76 -2.10
CA THR A 77 7.13 6.17 -1.98
C THR A 77 7.22 6.83 -3.36
N ASN A 78 7.72 6.12 -4.37
CA ASN A 78 7.79 6.63 -5.73
C ASN A 78 6.40 6.88 -6.31
N ASP A 79 5.48 5.92 -6.16
CA ASP A 79 4.08 6.07 -6.58
C ASP A 79 3.40 7.23 -5.83
N LEU A 80 3.60 7.35 -4.52
CA LEU A 80 3.04 8.44 -3.71
C LEU A 80 3.49 9.82 -4.20
N GLN A 81 4.80 9.99 -4.45
CA GLN A 81 5.36 11.24 -4.94
C GLN A 81 4.84 11.58 -6.34
N LYS A 82 4.81 10.58 -7.23
CA LYS A 82 4.29 10.73 -8.59
C LYS A 82 2.82 11.17 -8.56
N PHE A 83 1.98 10.46 -7.81
CA PHE A 83 0.56 10.76 -7.74
C PHE A 83 0.28 12.08 -7.05
N MET A 84 1.08 12.47 -6.04
CA MET A 84 0.97 13.79 -5.42
C MET A 84 1.25 14.91 -6.43
N ALA A 85 2.29 14.78 -7.24
CA ALA A 85 2.60 15.75 -8.29
C ALA A 85 1.48 15.84 -9.34
N GLU A 86 1.02 14.70 -9.86
CA GLU A 86 -0.08 14.64 -10.83
C GLU A 86 -1.39 15.26 -10.29
N SER A 87 -1.72 14.98 -9.03
CA SER A 87 -2.93 15.48 -8.39
C SER A 87 -2.83 16.98 -8.11
N TYR A 88 -1.64 17.47 -7.73
CA TYR A 88 -1.39 18.91 -7.58
C TYR A 88 -1.53 19.65 -8.91
N ASP A 89 -0.87 19.17 -9.96
CA ASP A 89 -0.93 19.78 -11.29
C ASP A 89 -2.38 19.86 -11.80
N ARG A 90 -3.14 18.77 -11.63
CA ARG A 90 -4.56 18.74 -11.99
C ARG A 90 -5.40 19.75 -11.20
N MET A 91 -5.11 19.94 -9.91
CA MET A 91 -5.80 20.95 -9.09
C MET A 91 -5.54 22.38 -9.59
N VAL A 92 -4.31 22.66 -10.02
CA VAL A 92 -3.92 23.96 -10.58
C VAL A 92 -4.54 24.17 -11.97
N GLU A 93 -4.50 23.17 -12.84
CA GLU A 93 -5.08 23.24 -14.19
C GLU A 93 -6.59 23.48 -14.18
N LEU A 94 -7.31 22.81 -13.28
CA LEU A 94 -8.77 22.92 -13.15
C LEU A 94 -9.20 24.03 -12.18
N GLN A 95 -8.25 24.80 -11.64
CA GLN A 95 -8.51 25.80 -10.62
C GLN A 95 -9.46 26.89 -11.15
N ASN A 96 -10.52 27.17 -10.39
CA ASN A 96 -11.33 28.34 -10.67
C ASN A 96 -10.57 29.61 -10.23
N TYR A 97 -10.12 30.39 -11.20
CA TYR A 97 -9.33 31.60 -10.97
C TYR A 97 -10.05 32.60 -10.04
N GLN A 98 -11.34 32.83 -10.23
CA GLN A 98 -12.10 33.79 -9.44
C GLN A 98 -12.15 33.40 -7.95
N ARG A 99 -12.36 32.11 -7.66
CA ARG A 99 -12.35 31.63 -6.27
C ARG A 99 -10.97 31.74 -5.64
N ALA A 100 -9.92 31.35 -6.37
CA ALA A 100 -8.56 31.44 -5.87
C ALA A 100 -8.14 32.88 -5.61
N TRP A 101 -8.50 33.80 -6.52
CA TRP A 101 -8.29 35.23 -6.32
C TRP A 101 -9.01 35.74 -5.07
N SER A 102 -10.30 35.45 -4.93
CA SER A 102 -11.09 35.88 -3.76
C SER A 102 -10.54 35.33 -2.43
N PHE A 103 -9.97 34.11 -2.46
CA PHE A 103 -9.32 33.53 -1.30
C PHE A 103 -8.02 34.25 -0.95
N LEU A 104 -7.19 34.58 -1.96
CA LEU A 104 -5.97 35.36 -1.76
C LEU A 104 -6.29 36.76 -1.22
N GLU A 105 -7.27 37.44 -1.80
CA GLU A 105 -7.75 38.76 -1.36
C GLU A 105 -8.23 38.72 0.10
N THR A 106 -8.98 37.69 0.48
CA THR A 106 -9.39 37.48 1.87
C THR A 106 -8.18 37.36 2.79
N LEU A 107 -7.17 36.56 2.42
CA LEU A 107 -5.97 36.37 3.23
C LEU A 107 -5.11 37.65 3.33
N THR A 108 -5.03 38.44 2.26
CA THR A 108 -4.22 39.67 2.24
C THR A 108 -4.93 40.83 2.92
N GLU A 109 -6.19 41.08 2.61
CA GLU A 109 -6.93 42.25 3.07
C GLU A 109 -7.51 42.06 4.48
N TRP A 110 -8.10 40.90 4.75
CA TRP A 110 -8.73 40.60 6.04
C TRP A 110 -7.76 39.91 7.00
N GLY A 111 -6.89 39.06 6.46
CA GLY A 111 -5.87 38.34 7.22
C GLY A 111 -4.58 39.13 7.47
N GLY A 112 -4.39 40.29 6.81
CA GLY A 112 -3.19 41.12 6.94
C GLY A 112 -1.90 40.43 6.48
N LEU A 113 -2.01 39.37 5.68
CA LEU A 113 -0.85 38.63 5.17
C LEU A 113 -0.24 39.34 3.96
N THR A 114 1.07 39.19 3.79
CA THR A 114 1.71 39.57 2.52
C THR A 114 1.25 38.64 1.41
N GLU A 115 1.22 39.13 0.17
CA GLU A 115 0.81 38.35 -1.00
C GLU A 115 1.60 37.03 -1.14
N GLU A 116 2.90 37.07 -0.88
CA GLU A 116 3.77 35.89 -0.90
C GLU A 116 3.33 34.84 0.12
N LYS A 117 3.01 35.26 1.36
CA LYS A 117 2.51 34.35 2.39
C LYS A 117 1.13 33.79 2.03
N ALA A 118 0.24 34.62 1.49
CA ALA A 118 -1.08 34.18 1.05
C ALA A 118 -0.99 33.10 -0.06
N LYS A 119 -0.10 33.29 -1.04
CA LYS A 119 0.18 32.29 -2.08
C LYS A 119 0.75 30.99 -1.51
N TYR A 120 1.69 31.08 -0.57
CA TYR A 120 2.23 29.91 0.11
C TYR A 120 1.16 29.12 0.88
N TYR A 121 0.21 29.81 1.53
CA TYR A 121 -0.93 29.16 2.17
C TYR A 121 -1.82 28.42 1.18
N LEU A 122 -2.17 29.06 0.05
CA LEU A 122 -2.94 28.42 -1.01
C LEU A 122 -2.23 27.15 -1.52
N GLN A 123 -0.94 27.26 -1.83
CA GLN A 123 -0.12 26.13 -2.26
C GLN A 123 -0.04 25.02 -1.22
N SER A 124 0.05 25.36 0.07
CA SER A 124 0.12 24.38 1.16
C SER A 124 -1.18 23.59 1.27
N ILE A 125 -2.32 24.27 1.14
CA ILE A 125 -3.64 23.64 1.13
C ILE A 125 -3.77 22.70 -0.07
N GLN A 126 -3.39 23.16 -1.27
CA GLN A 126 -3.41 22.35 -2.48
C GLN A 126 -2.51 21.11 -2.36
N SER A 127 -1.29 21.29 -1.86
CA SER A 127 -0.36 20.19 -1.59
C SER A 127 -0.93 19.17 -0.61
N LEU A 128 -1.64 19.63 0.43
CA LEU A 128 -2.27 18.75 1.41
C LEU A 128 -3.38 17.89 0.80
N TYR A 129 -4.24 18.50 -0.01
CA TYR A 129 -5.29 17.76 -0.73
C TYR A 129 -4.69 16.81 -1.77
N ALA A 130 -3.65 17.23 -2.49
CA ALA A 130 -2.95 16.38 -3.46
C ALA A 130 -2.30 15.17 -2.79
N LEU A 131 -1.71 15.35 -1.59
CA LEU A 131 -1.18 14.25 -0.78
C LEU A 131 -2.31 13.30 -0.33
N SER A 132 -3.46 13.84 0.05
CA SER A 132 -4.60 13.01 0.46
C SER A 132 -5.11 12.13 -0.69
N ASP A 133 -5.20 12.67 -1.90
CA ASP A 133 -5.60 11.94 -3.11
C ASP A 133 -4.54 10.90 -3.52
N SER A 134 -3.26 11.22 -3.34
CA SER A 134 -2.17 10.31 -3.69
C SER A 134 -2.11 9.08 -2.78
N PHE A 135 -2.56 9.17 -1.52
CA PHE A 135 -2.64 8.00 -0.62
C PHE A 135 -3.59 6.93 -1.16
N GLU A 136 -4.81 7.32 -1.55
CA GLU A 136 -5.80 6.41 -2.12
C GLU A 136 -5.25 5.69 -3.36
N ARG A 137 -4.68 6.46 -4.30
CA ARG A 137 -4.10 5.91 -5.54
C ARG A 137 -2.91 4.99 -5.26
N THR A 138 -2.06 5.36 -4.31
CA THR A 138 -0.88 4.54 -3.91
C THR A 138 -1.31 3.22 -3.30
N PHE A 139 -2.29 3.23 -2.37
CA PHE A 139 -2.77 2.00 -1.74
C PHE A 139 -3.48 1.09 -2.73
N PHE A 140 -4.27 1.67 -3.64
CA PHE A 140 -4.89 0.91 -4.72
C PHE A 140 -3.83 0.25 -5.62
N ASN A 141 -2.77 0.98 -5.99
CA ASN A 141 -1.66 0.45 -6.76
C ASN A 141 -0.90 -0.67 -6.02
N ALA A 142 -0.69 -0.52 -4.70
CA ALA A 142 -0.11 -1.56 -3.87
C ALA A 142 -0.92 -2.87 -3.88
N GLY A 143 -2.24 -2.78 -4.12
CA GLY A 143 -3.11 -3.94 -4.37
C GLY A 143 -2.68 -4.80 -5.55
N TYR A 144 -2.18 -4.22 -6.64
CA TYR A 144 -1.67 -5.00 -7.77
C TYR A 144 -0.41 -5.79 -7.41
N TRP A 145 0.47 -5.22 -6.60
CA TRP A 145 1.63 -5.93 -6.06
C TRP A 145 1.22 -7.08 -5.13
N ALA A 146 0.17 -6.86 -4.33
CA ALA A 146 -0.42 -7.92 -3.51
C ALA A 146 -0.96 -9.08 -4.37
N LEU A 147 -1.58 -8.80 -5.52
CA LEU A 147 -2.04 -9.84 -6.46
C LEU A 147 -0.87 -10.65 -7.03
N LEU A 148 0.22 -10.00 -7.44
CA LEU A 148 1.42 -10.69 -7.89
C LEU A 148 2.00 -11.61 -6.80
N GLY A 149 1.96 -11.16 -5.55
CA GLY A 149 2.36 -11.96 -4.38
C GLY A 149 1.56 -13.24 -4.17
N VAL A 150 0.38 -13.39 -4.79
CA VAL A 150 -0.42 -14.62 -4.73
C VAL A 150 0.13 -15.71 -5.65
N ILE A 151 0.86 -15.37 -6.71
CA ILE A 151 1.33 -16.32 -7.72
C ILE A 151 2.21 -17.43 -7.12
N PRO A 152 3.24 -17.13 -6.30
CA PRO A 152 4.06 -18.17 -5.67
C PRO A 152 3.26 -19.10 -4.76
N ILE A 153 2.17 -18.60 -4.17
CA ILE A 153 1.31 -19.39 -3.29
C ILE A 153 0.52 -20.40 -4.07
N LEU A 154 -0.09 -19.99 -5.19
CA LEU A 154 -0.81 -20.89 -6.06
C LEU A 154 0.11 -21.99 -6.58
N TYR A 155 1.37 -21.64 -6.90
CA TYR A 155 2.40 -22.60 -7.26
C TYR A 155 2.73 -23.59 -6.14
N LEU A 156 2.98 -23.11 -4.91
CA LEU A 156 3.28 -23.98 -3.76
C LEU A 156 2.10 -24.90 -3.41
N LEU A 157 0.87 -24.38 -3.44
CA LEU A 157 -0.35 -25.17 -3.21
C LEU A 157 -0.54 -26.24 -4.29
N TYR A 158 -0.27 -25.91 -5.55
CA TYR A 158 -0.32 -26.86 -6.65
C TYR A 158 0.69 -28.01 -6.46
N GLN A 159 1.94 -27.68 -6.11
CA GLN A 159 2.96 -28.69 -5.81
C GLN A 159 2.59 -29.57 -4.60
N SER A 160 2.09 -28.96 -3.53
CA SER A 160 1.66 -29.71 -2.33
C SER A 160 0.50 -30.68 -2.63
N LYS A 161 -0.42 -30.35 -3.55
CA LYS A 161 -1.46 -31.30 -3.99
C LYS A 161 -0.88 -32.43 -4.82
N LYS A 162 0.14 -32.18 -5.65
CA LYS A 162 0.79 -33.21 -6.46
C LYS A 162 1.52 -34.23 -5.59
N SER A 163 2.18 -33.81 -4.51
CA SER A 163 2.85 -34.71 -3.57
C SER A 163 1.89 -35.54 -2.70
N LEU A 164 0.60 -35.18 -2.64
CA LEU A 164 -0.44 -35.90 -1.89
C LEU A 164 -1.18 -36.97 -2.72
N LYS A 165 -1.00 -36.99 -4.05
CA LYS A 165 -1.43 -38.15 -4.86
C LYS A 165 -0.37 -39.24 -4.68
N PRO A 166 -0.67 -40.37 -4.02
CA PRO A 166 0.27 -41.47 -3.98
C PRO A 166 0.53 -41.91 -5.42
N SER A 167 1.79 -42.16 -5.76
CA SER A 167 2.11 -42.95 -6.95
C SER A 167 1.39 -44.29 -6.79
N MET A 168 0.44 -44.57 -7.68
CA MET A 168 -0.31 -45.83 -7.71
C MET A 168 0.55 -47.00 -8.22
N ASN A 169 1.88 -46.95 -8.01
CA ASN A 169 2.88 -47.87 -8.53
C ASN A 169 3.79 -48.48 -7.44
N GLU A 170 3.55 -48.23 -6.15
CA GLU A 170 4.31 -48.87 -5.05
C GLU A 170 3.47 -49.92 -4.28
N ARG A 171 2.45 -50.50 -4.93
CA ARG A 171 1.61 -51.58 -4.35
C ARG A 171 1.53 -52.82 -5.26
N ALA A 172 2.57 -53.12 -6.02
CA ALA A 172 2.71 -54.38 -6.74
C ALA A 172 4.01 -55.07 -6.32
#